data_AF-A0A9P3ZH09-F1
#
_entry.id   AF-A0A9P3ZH09-F1
#
_cell.length_a   1.000
_cell.length_b   1.000
_cell.length_c   1.000
_cell.angle_alpha   90.00
_cell.angle_beta   90.00
_cell.angle_gamma   90.00
#
_symmetry.space_group_name_H-M   'P 1'
#
loop_
_entity.id
_entity.type
_entity.pdbx_description
1 polymer ?
#
loop_
_entity_poly.entity_id
_entity_poly.type
_entity_poly.pdbx_seq_one_letter_code
_entity_poly.pdbx_strand_id
1 'polypeptide(L)'
;MKTIFSLQTGIATLLCTAALAGLMACHADTVEQQGGKLPDKEPLENIYGRLRSSSMSDDKVRIRMTEGSGFVTSNFYYQFSKAPASELSLDAWIDGSLLDGWNEANDEQRTLLPEGNYDFPDGKTLSLSAENQRSALKRIRFMAENLAPGEYYLPLTVAEEAGTEEHQTINYLISIRARQLGEYKLNADQVFAVFYLDTEKYQPLLVDEYLMSKLDANTWENAWSEREDGLRTIGNIVNLNKVVLDYDAETGRALLNLGNDMRYVLDHIDKYIRPLQDKGRKVCICLEGGGTGLGFCNLTDAQIVDFVAQVKTVITEYALDGVNFWDRNAAYGKEGMPAMNTTSYPKLIKAMREALGNDKLVTLTDYEAPTEYFWDTGATGGIEVGQYLDYAWSGYLDNEKNVQIVDPWHQGQQYVSTDHPRKPIAGLDPAKYGCINIPWYPQGPNTINDYFTDIFFWRQAGNKQSNILVFESLRTLLQDNFESTWASSIQVGYTYFADDGAWMIEDTPWGPSIMSDNEYSFDTSLLGKLPNGGTGYNKWLKDW
;
A
#
# COMPACT_ATOMS: atom_id res chain seq x y z
N MET A 1 69.19 -14.04 39.98
CA MET A 1 69.61 -15.45 39.86
C MET A 1 69.79 -15.73 38.37
N LYS A 2 71.05 -15.92 37.94
CA LYS A 2 71.59 -16.42 36.64
C LYS A 2 70.99 -15.90 35.31
N THR A 3 71.65 -15.06 34.48
CA THR A 3 72.77 -15.31 33.52
C THR A 3 72.49 -16.44 32.51
N ILE A 4 72.79 -16.43 31.19
CA ILE A 4 73.54 -15.56 30.25
C ILE A 4 73.46 -16.28 28.86
N PHE A 5 73.39 -15.51 27.76
CA PHE A 5 73.99 -15.72 26.41
C PHE A 5 73.65 -16.98 25.57
N SER A 6 73.82 -17.02 24.24
CA SER A 6 73.93 -16.06 23.14
C SER A 6 74.28 -16.86 21.87
N LEU A 7 73.89 -16.34 20.69
CA LEU A 7 74.73 -16.13 19.50
C LEU A 7 75.59 -17.28 18.91
N GLN A 8 75.44 -17.52 17.58
CA GLN A 8 76.46 -17.28 16.52
C GLN A 8 76.18 -18.15 15.26
N THR A 9 75.78 -17.54 14.13
CA THR A 9 76.60 -17.06 12.98
C THR A 9 77.35 -18.17 12.22
N GLY A 10 77.01 -18.44 10.97
CA GLY A 10 77.67 -17.89 9.76
C GLY A 10 78.04 -19.08 8.85
N ILE A 11 78.28 -19.05 7.54
CA ILE A 11 78.55 -18.07 6.48
C ILE A 11 78.37 -18.88 5.18
N ALA A 12 77.81 -18.31 4.11
CA ALA A 12 78.18 -18.71 2.75
C ALA A 12 78.03 -17.50 1.81
N THR A 13 79.08 -17.29 1.04
CA THR A 13 79.50 -16.04 0.41
C THR A 13 79.41 -16.16 -1.11
N LEU A 14 79.34 -15.00 -1.79
CA LEU A 14 79.87 -14.67 -3.13
C LEU A 14 78.97 -14.78 -4.39
N LEU A 15 78.95 -13.62 -5.07
CA LEU A 15 79.00 -13.34 -6.53
C LEU A 15 77.70 -13.21 -7.33
N CYS A 16 77.24 -11.96 -7.53
CA CYS A 16 77.47 -11.17 -8.76
C CYS A 16 76.38 -10.08 -8.90
N THR A 17 76.67 -8.82 -8.55
CA THR A 17 76.95 -7.68 -9.47
C THR A 17 75.76 -7.09 -10.25
N ALA A 18 75.42 -5.84 -9.88
CA ALA A 18 74.83 -4.76 -10.68
C ALA A 18 73.35 -4.94 -11.15
N ALA A 19 72.44 -3.97 -11.09
CA ALA A 19 72.54 -2.52 -11.00
C ALA A 19 71.24 -1.94 -10.39
N LEU A 20 71.35 -1.01 -9.42
CA LEU A 20 70.91 0.41 -9.46
C LEU A 20 69.44 0.66 -9.88
N ALA A 21 68.58 1.37 -9.15
CA ALA A 21 68.71 2.33 -8.06
C ALA A 21 67.35 2.36 -7.32
N GLY A 22 67.18 2.65 -6.03
CA GLY A 22 67.96 3.47 -5.11
C GLY A 22 66.96 4.37 -4.38
N LEU A 23 66.43 3.88 -3.25
CA LEU A 23 65.68 4.66 -2.27
C LEU A 23 66.63 5.59 -1.50
N MET A 24 66.11 6.78 -1.21
CA MET A 24 66.53 7.80 -0.23
C MET A 24 67.66 8.76 -0.63
N ALA A 25 67.32 10.06 -0.77
CA ALA A 25 67.33 10.98 0.38
C ALA A 25 66.72 12.35 0.02
N CYS A 26 65.94 12.88 0.96
CA CYS A 26 65.71 14.29 1.28
C CYS A 26 65.71 15.35 0.16
N HIS A 27 64.55 15.94 -0.10
CA HIS A 27 64.28 17.33 0.30
C HIS A 27 62.79 17.62 0.15
N ALA A 28 62.27 18.50 1.00
CA ALA A 28 60.92 19.02 0.91
C ALA A 28 60.78 19.84 -0.38
N ASP A 29 60.31 19.18 -1.45
CA ASP A 29 59.78 19.90 -2.59
C ASP A 29 58.39 20.39 -2.20
N THR A 30 58.25 21.71 -2.22
CA THR A 30 56.98 22.38 -2.19
C THR A 30 56.19 21.89 -3.39
N VAL A 31 55.15 21.08 -3.15
CA VAL A 31 54.15 20.81 -4.17
C VAL A 31 53.46 22.16 -4.40
N GLU A 32 53.83 22.85 -5.48
CA GLU A 32 52.95 23.84 -6.07
C GLU A 32 51.65 23.10 -6.38
N GLN A 33 50.63 23.30 -5.52
CA GLN A 33 49.26 23.14 -5.96
C GLN A 33 49.13 24.07 -7.17
N GLN A 34 49.12 23.50 -8.37
CA GLN A 34 48.39 24.11 -9.46
C GLN A 34 46.95 24.17 -8.98
N GLY A 35 46.60 25.27 -8.31
CA GLY A 35 45.24 25.65 -8.08
C GLY A 35 44.58 25.55 -9.43
N GLY A 36 43.60 24.64 -9.53
CA GLY A 36 42.77 24.55 -10.72
C GLY A 36 42.37 25.97 -11.09
N LYS A 37 42.47 26.31 -12.38
CA LYS A 37 41.97 27.57 -12.91
C LYS A 37 40.65 27.85 -12.20
N LEU A 38 40.60 28.96 -11.43
CA LEU A 38 39.33 29.48 -10.97
C LEU A 38 38.42 29.50 -12.21
N PRO A 39 37.17 29.03 -12.12
CA PRO A 39 36.25 29.14 -13.23
C PRO A 39 36.32 30.57 -13.75
N ASP A 40 36.43 30.73 -15.07
CA ASP A 40 36.53 32.04 -15.70
C ASP A 40 35.47 32.96 -15.06
N LYS A 41 35.79 34.24 -14.80
CA LYS A 41 34.84 35.14 -14.11
C LYS A 41 33.68 35.57 -15.01
N GLU A 42 33.77 35.35 -16.32
CA GLU A 42 32.76 35.78 -17.30
C GLU A 42 31.39 35.05 -17.20
N PRO A 43 31.26 33.76 -16.81
CA PRO A 43 29.96 33.13 -16.58
C PRO A 43 29.28 33.57 -15.27
N LEU A 44 29.96 34.29 -14.38
CA LEU A 44 29.43 34.71 -13.06
C LEU A 44 28.73 36.07 -13.07
N GLU A 45 28.80 36.83 -14.16
CA GLU A 45 28.11 38.12 -14.30
C GLU A 45 26.75 38.03 -15.00
N ASN A 46 26.46 36.90 -15.68
CA ASN A 46 25.19 36.69 -16.36
C ASN A 46 24.11 36.15 -15.41
N ILE A 47 22.92 36.73 -15.48
CA ILE A 47 21.73 36.26 -14.76
C ILE A 47 21.06 35.21 -15.64
N TYR A 48 21.08 33.93 -15.23
CA TYR A 48 20.41 32.85 -15.94
C TYR A 48 19.05 32.60 -15.32
N GLY A 49 18.02 32.44 -16.15
CA GLY A 49 16.66 32.14 -15.73
C GLY A 49 16.27 30.75 -16.20
N ARG A 50 15.66 29.94 -15.32
CA ARG A 50 15.24 28.57 -15.62
C ARG A 50 13.82 28.32 -15.14
N LEU A 51 13.01 27.72 -16.01
CA LEU A 51 11.72 27.18 -15.62
C LEU A 51 11.91 25.84 -14.91
N ARG A 52 11.30 25.67 -13.73
CA ARG A 52 11.50 24.48 -12.89
C ARG A 52 10.19 23.88 -12.40
N SER A 53 10.17 22.56 -12.32
CA SER A 53 9.17 21.83 -11.54
C SER A 53 9.58 21.79 -10.07
N SER A 54 8.61 21.82 -9.16
CA SER A 54 8.90 21.60 -7.74
C SER A 54 9.20 20.14 -7.41
N SER A 55 8.82 19.21 -8.29
CA SER A 55 8.89 17.76 -8.01
C SER A 55 10.16 17.08 -8.56
N MET A 56 10.88 17.71 -9.49
CA MET A 56 12.10 17.14 -10.08
C MET A 56 13.13 18.23 -10.38
N SER A 57 14.41 17.87 -10.30
CA SER A 57 15.53 18.77 -10.62
C SER A 57 15.87 18.82 -12.12
N ASP A 58 15.30 17.89 -12.90
CA ASP A 58 15.49 17.79 -14.35
C ASP A 58 14.45 18.63 -15.11
N ASP A 59 14.67 18.85 -16.41
CA ASP A 59 13.67 19.46 -17.29
C ASP A 59 12.54 18.49 -17.68
N LYS A 60 12.66 17.20 -17.31
CA LYS A 60 11.65 16.16 -17.54
C LYS A 60 10.81 15.91 -16.30
N VAL A 61 9.50 15.85 -16.46
CA VAL A 61 8.55 15.47 -15.40
C VAL A 61 7.68 14.34 -15.90
N ARG A 62 7.77 13.16 -15.28
CA ARG A 62 6.92 12.01 -15.63
C ARG A 62 5.64 12.01 -14.80
N ILE A 63 4.52 11.84 -15.48
CA ILE A 63 3.18 11.78 -14.88
C ILE A 63 2.54 10.48 -15.35
N ARG A 64 2.06 9.66 -14.41
CA ARG A 64 1.32 8.43 -14.72
C ARG A 64 -0.11 8.58 -14.24
N MET A 65 -1.05 8.27 -15.10
CA MET A 65 -2.49 8.30 -14.80
C MET A 65 -3.17 7.06 -15.38
N THR A 66 -4.41 6.83 -14.98
CA THR A 66 -5.26 5.77 -15.53
C THR A 66 -6.38 6.42 -16.31
N GLU A 67 -6.79 5.81 -17.42
CA GLU A 67 -7.91 6.29 -18.23
C GLU A 67 -9.16 6.58 -17.37
N GLY A 68 -9.74 7.77 -17.58
CA GLY A 68 -10.89 8.24 -16.83
C GLY A 68 -10.66 8.44 -15.33
N SER A 69 -9.41 8.44 -14.85
CA SER A 69 -9.10 8.89 -13.50
C SER A 69 -9.27 10.40 -13.40
N GLY A 70 -9.28 10.95 -12.18
CA GLY A 70 -9.38 12.39 -11.93
C GLY A 70 -8.15 13.17 -12.39
N PHE A 71 -7.71 14.15 -11.61
CA PHE A 71 -6.60 15.02 -11.99
C PHE A 71 -5.33 14.78 -11.16
N VAL A 72 -4.18 14.95 -11.79
CA VAL A 72 -2.88 15.06 -11.12
C VAL A 72 -2.40 16.51 -11.23
N THR A 73 -1.78 17.03 -10.18
CA THR A 73 -1.24 18.40 -10.18
C THR A 73 0.28 18.36 -10.14
N SER A 74 0.92 19.21 -10.93
CA SER A 74 2.34 19.53 -10.81
C SER A 74 2.49 21.04 -10.56
N ASN A 75 3.51 21.42 -9.78
CA ASN A 75 3.82 22.83 -9.58
C ASN A 75 5.03 23.22 -10.42
N PHE A 76 4.98 24.40 -11.00
CA PHE A 76 6.09 25.02 -11.71
C PHE A 76 6.35 26.43 -11.19
N TYR A 77 7.58 26.88 -11.35
CA TYR A 77 8.02 28.23 -11.01
C TYR A 77 9.22 28.62 -11.86
N TYR A 78 9.48 29.92 -11.94
CA TYR A 78 10.69 30.44 -12.56
C TYR A 78 11.75 30.76 -11.51
N GLN A 79 13.01 30.45 -11.80
CA GLN A 79 14.13 30.72 -10.90
C GLN A 79 15.30 31.36 -11.64
N PHE A 80 15.84 32.41 -11.04
CA PHE A 80 17.09 33.01 -11.48
C PHE A 80 18.30 32.54 -10.67
N SER A 81 19.48 32.53 -11.29
CA SER A 81 20.77 32.35 -10.61
C SER A 81 21.06 33.47 -9.60
N LYS A 82 20.53 34.68 -9.86
CA LYS A 82 20.60 35.86 -9.00
C LYS A 82 19.32 36.67 -9.13
N ALA A 83 18.89 37.35 -8.06
CA ALA A 83 17.67 38.15 -8.12
C ALA A 83 17.75 39.21 -9.23
N PRO A 84 16.68 39.38 -10.03
CA PRO A 84 16.67 40.35 -11.11
C PRO A 84 16.70 41.78 -10.55
N ALA A 85 17.32 42.70 -11.30
CA ALA A 85 17.45 44.10 -10.91
C ALA A 85 16.13 44.89 -11.02
N SER A 86 15.17 44.38 -11.78
CA SER A 86 13.83 44.93 -11.98
C SER A 86 12.78 43.83 -11.85
N GLU A 87 11.53 44.23 -11.60
CA GLU A 87 10.39 43.32 -11.63
C GLU A 87 10.23 42.71 -13.04
N LEU A 88 9.88 41.43 -13.07
CA LEU A 88 9.70 40.67 -14.30
C LEU A 88 8.37 39.93 -14.30
N SER A 89 7.74 39.85 -15.48
CA SER A 89 6.54 39.06 -15.73
C SER A 89 6.76 38.19 -16.96
N LEU A 90 6.72 36.87 -16.77
CA LEU A 90 6.86 35.88 -17.84
C LEU A 90 5.54 35.12 -18.02
N ASP A 91 5.05 35.03 -19.25
CA ASP A 91 3.90 34.19 -19.56
C ASP A 91 4.37 32.80 -19.99
N ALA A 92 3.81 31.77 -19.37
CA ALA A 92 4.02 30.39 -19.77
C ALA A 92 2.97 29.93 -20.79
N TRP A 93 3.37 29.15 -21.79
CA TRP A 93 2.46 28.55 -22.77
C TRP A 93 2.91 27.14 -23.15
N ILE A 94 2.02 26.43 -23.85
CA ILE A 94 2.32 25.10 -24.38
C ILE A 94 2.86 25.25 -25.79
N ASP A 95 4.12 24.85 -26.00
CA ASP A 95 4.75 24.90 -27.33
C ASP A 95 4.69 23.54 -28.02
N GLY A 96 3.52 23.22 -28.58
CA GLY A 96 3.30 21.95 -29.27
C GLY A 96 4.25 21.68 -30.46
N SER A 97 4.94 22.70 -30.98
CA SER A 97 5.91 22.54 -32.08
C SER A 97 7.15 21.73 -31.67
N LEU A 98 7.43 21.63 -30.35
CA LEU A 98 8.55 20.87 -29.82
C LEU A 98 8.34 19.35 -29.88
N LEU A 99 7.13 18.87 -30.17
CA LEU A 99 6.80 17.44 -30.16
C LEU A 99 7.64 16.63 -31.16
N ASP A 100 7.72 17.08 -32.42
CA ASP A 100 8.40 16.32 -33.48
C ASP A 100 9.89 16.22 -33.18
N GLY A 101 10.51 17.33 -32.76
CA GLY A 101 11.91 17.37 -32.35
C GLY A 101 12.18 16.52 -31.11
N TRP A 102 11.25 16.48 -30.15
CA TRP A 102 11.35 15.60 -28.98
C TRP A 102 11.34 14.12 -29.38
N ASN A 103 10.35 13.71 -30.19
CA ASN A 103 10.18 12.34 -30.65
C ASN A 103 11.41 11.86 -31.43
N GLU A 104 11.95 12.69 -32.33
CA GLU A 104 13.17 12.38 -33.08
C GLU A 104 14.40 12.26 -32.18
N ALA A 105 14.61 13.21 -31.26
CA ALA A 105 15.78 13.22 -30.38
C ALA A 105 15.80 12.08 -29.34
N ASN A 106 14.63 11.56 -28.96
CA ASN A 106 14.50 10.52 -27.93
C ASN A 106 14.11 9.14 -28.49
N ASP A 107 13.93 8.99 -29.81
CA ASP A 107 13.42 7.77 -30.45
C ASP A 107 12.09 7.30 -29.84
N GLU A 108 11.16 8.25 -29.64
CA GLU A 108 9.85 8.02 -29.05
C GLU A 108 8.71 8.36 -30.04
N GLN A 109 7.51 7.86 -29.77
CA GLN A 109 6.28 8.22 -30.51
C GLN A 109 5.21 8.69 -29.53
N ARG A 110 5.32 9.95 -29.08
CA ARG A 110 4.32 10.60 -28.22
C ARG A 110 3.32 11.41 -29.03
N THR A 111 2.14 11.61 -28.46
CA THR A 111 1.12 12.55 -28.97
C THR A 111 1.07 13.80 -28.09
N LEU A 112 0.79 14.97 -28.66
CA LEU A 112 0.58 16.17 -27.83
C LEU A 112 -0.66 15.97 -26.95
N LEU A 113 -0.56 16.30 -25.66
CA LEU A 113 -1.71 16.24 -24.75
C LEU A 113 -2.80 17.23 -25.22
N PRO A 114 -4.07 16.81 -25.39
CA PRO A 114 -5.12 17.70 -25.86
C PRO A 114 -5.40 18.87 -24.91
N GLU A 115 -5.80 20.03 -25.44
CA GLU A 115 -6.06 21.25 -24.65
C GLU A 115 -7.16 21.08 -23.59
N GLY A 116 -8.11 20.17 -23.80
CA GLY A 116 -9.16 19.86 -22.81
C GLY A 116 -8.66 19.05 -21.61
N ASN A 117 -7.43 18.53 -21.66
CA ASN A 117 -6.88 17.61 -20.66
C ASN A 117 -5.84 18.26 -19.74
N TYR A 118 -5.70 19.58 -19.77
CA TYR A 118 -4.91 20.31 -18.81
C TYR A 118 -5.44 21.71 -18.53
N ASP A 119 -5.18 22.25 -17.35
CA ASP A 119 -5.44 23.65 -17.04
C ASP A 119 -4.43 24.25 -16.06
N PHE A 120 -4.52 25.57 -15.89
CA PHE A 120 -3.67 26.37 -15.00
C PHE A 120 -4.54 27.08 -13.96
N PRO A 121 -4.82 26.45 -12.81
CA PRO A 121 -5.75 26.99 -11.81
C PRO A 121 -5.34 28.36 -11.28
N ASP A 122 -4.02 28.62 -11.26
CA ASP A 122 -3.44 29.84 -10.73
C ASP A 122 -3.08 30.85 -11.83
N GLY A 123 -3.48 30.58 -13.09
CA GLY A 123 -3.05 31.33 -14.27
C GLY A 123 -1.63 30.98 -14.74
N LYS A 124 -1.25 31.54 -15.88
CA LYS A 124 0.00 31.20 -16.61
C LYS A 124 1.14 32.20 -16.40
N THR A 125 0.85 33.36 -15.84
CA THR A 125 1.81 34.46 -15.66
C THR A 125 2.62 34.27 -14.38
N LEU A 126 3.94 34.23 -14.52
CA LEU A 126 4.94 34.13 -13.47
C LEU A 126 5.51 35.52 -13.18
N SER A 127 5.10 36.10 -12.06
CA SER A 127 5.58 37.41 -11.60
C SER A 127 6.71 37.26 -10.59
N LEU A 128 7.77 38.04 -10.75
CA LEU A 128 8.91 38.11 -9.84
C LEU A 128 9.17 39.55 -9.43
N SER A 129 9.07 39.84 -8.13
CA SER A 129 9.47 41.14 -7.60
C SER A 129 10.99 41.27 -7.58
N ALA A 130 11.49 42.51 -7.65
CA ALA A 130 12.90 42.80 -7.40
C ALA A 130 13.36 42.16 -6.08
N GLU A 131 14.61 41.70 -6.03
CA GLU A 131 15.23 41.01 -4.89
C GLU A 131 14.80 39.55 -4.64
N ASN A 132 13.76 39.04 -5.31
CA ASN A 132 13.36 37.63 -5.22
C ASN A 132 13.98 36.78 -6.33
N GLN A 133 14.65 35.68 -5.94
CA GLN A 133 15.26 34.74 -6.90
C GLN A 133 14.25 33.77 -7.54
N ARG A 134 13.02 33.70 -7.03
CA ARG A 134 12.00 32.74 -7.44
C ARG A 134 10.63 33.39 -7.54
N SER A 135 9.86 32.98 -8.54
CA SER A 135 8.43 33.30 -8.59
C SER A 135 7.66 32.52 -7.53
N ALA A 136 6.41 32.92 -7.28
CA ALA A 136 5.46 32.04 -6.61
C ALA A 136 5.26 30.75 -7.42
N LEU A 137 4.92 29.65 -6.73
CA LEU A 137 4.52 28.41 -7.36
C LEU A 137 3.18 28.60 -8.08
N LYS A 138 3.10 28.09 -9.31
CA LYS A 138 1.87 27.95 -10.07
C LYS A 138 1.58 26.48 -10.30
N ARG A 139 0.30 26.12 -10.36
CA ARG A 139 -0.13 24.75 -10.66
C ARG A 139 -0.49 24.57 -12.13
N ILE A 140 -0.14 23.40 -12.64
CA ILE A 140 -0.75 22.82 -13.83
C ILE A 140 -1.45 21.53 -13.40
N ARG A 141 -2.71 21.34 -13.82
CA ARG A 141 -3.46 20.10 -13.61
C ARG A 141 -3.55 19.33 -14.92
N PHE A 142 -3.41 18.02 -14.83
CA PHE A 142 -3.54 17.06 -15.92
C PHE A 142 -4.77 16.21 -15.65
N MET A 143 -5.63 16.00 -16.65
CA MET A 143 -6.90 15.30 -16.53
C MET A 143 -6.92 14.12 -17.49
N ALA A 144 -7.34 12.94 -17.02
CA ALA A 144 -7.44 11.74 -17.85
C ALA A 144 -8.88 11.44 -18.33
N GLU A 145 -9.84 12.32 -18.04
CA GLU A 145 -11.20 12.20 -18.54
C GLU A 145 -11.22 12.29 -20.07
N ASN A 146 -11.92 11.34 -20.71
CA ASN A 146 -12.05 11.22 -22.17
C ASN A 146 -10.71 11.11 -22.94
N LEU A 147 -9.62 10.74 -22.25
CA LEU A 147 -8.30 10.59 -22.85
C LEU A 147 -7.99 9.11 -23.07
N ALA A 148 -7.65 8.73 -24.31
CA ALA A 148 -7.32 7.35 -24.63
C ALA A 148 -6.01 6.92 -23.95
N PRO A 149 -5.83 5.63 -23.64
CA PRO A 149 -4.56 5.09 -23.20
C PRO A 149 -3.44 5.38 -24.20
N GLY A 150 -2.26 5.76 -23.71
CA GLY A 150 -1.13 6.12 -24.57
C GLY A 150 -0.10 7.02 -23.89
N GLU A 151 0.92 7.36 -24.66
CA GLU A 151 2.02 8.24 -24.25
C GLU A 151 1.81 9.64 -24.84
N TYR A 152 1.67 10.61 -23.95
CA TYR A 152 1.48 12.01 -24.29
C TYR A 152 2.67 12.87 -23.86
N TYR A 153 2.79 14.01 -24.52
CA TYR A 153 3.81 15.02 -24.28
C TYR A 153 3.16 16.38 -24.10
N LEU A 154 3.62 17.15 -23.13
CA LEU A 154 3.20 18.53 -22.93
C LEU A 154 4.42 19.40 -22.58
N PRO A 155 4.98 20.14 -23.56
CA PRO A 155 6.07 21.09 -23.30
C PRO A 155 5.51 22.41 -22.77
N LEU A 156 5.84 22.75 -21.53
CA LEU A 156 5.54 24.05 -20.94
C LEU A 156 6.75 24.97 -21.08
N THR A 157 6.59 26.07 -21.79
CA THR A 157 7.68 26.98 -22.16
C THR A 157 7.37 28.41 -21.69
N VAL A 158 8.43 29.19 -21.44
CA VAL A 158 8.36 30.64 -21.26
C VAL A 158 9.23 31.34 -22.31
N ALA A 159 8.98 32.63 -22.54
CA ALA A 159 9.72 33.41 -23.52
C ALA A 159 11.19 33.55 -23.10
N GLU A 160 12.07 33.46 -24.10
CA GLU A 160 13.47 33.77 -23.92
C GLU A 160 13.63 35.25 -23.58
N GLU A 161 14.22 35.53 -22.43
CA GLU A 161 14.62 36.88 -22.07
C GLU A 161 16.11 37.07 -22.38
N ALA A 162 16.47 38.20 -23.01
CA ALA A 162 17.83 38.45 -23.46
C ALA A 162 18.85 38.30 -22.31
N GLY A 163 19.80 37.38 -22.46
CA GLY A 163 20.86 37.12 -21.49
C GLY A 163 20.55 36.05 -20.44
N THR A 164 19.42 35.35 -20.53
CA THR A 164 18.96 34.34 -19.54
C THR A 164 18.99 32.89 -20.03
N GLU A 165 19.67 32.61 -21.14
CA GLU A 165 19.59 31.36 -21.92
C GLU A 165 20.04 30.10 -21.17
N GLU A 166 19.12 29.46 -20.44
CA GLU A 166 19.24 28.04 -20.06
C GLU A 166 17.88 27.42 -19.68
N HIS A 167 17.46 26.35 -20.36
CA HIS A 167 16.30 25.50 -19.98
C HIS A 167 14.98 26.26 -19.69
N GLN A 168 14.38 26.87 -20.73
CA GLN A 168 13.10 27.57 -20.64
C GLN A 168 11.85 26.66 -20.72
N THR A 169 12.06 25.36 -20.88
CA THR A 169 10.97 24.39 -21.10
C THR A 169 10.99 23.30 -20.03
N ILE A 170 9.82 22.98 -19.48
CA ILE A 170 9.56 21.75 -18.74
C ILE A 170 8.84 20.79 -19.68
N ASN A 171 9.40 19.60 -19.82
CA ASN A 171 8.91 18.49 -20.63
C ASN A 171 8.08 17.55 -19.77
N TYR A 172 6.76 17.72 -19.78
CA TYR A 172 5.86 16.75 -19.13
C TYR A 172 5.67 15.54 -20.03
N LEU A 173 6.01 14.36 -19.51
CA LEU A 173 5.83 13.05 -20.15
C LEU A 173 4.69 12.34 -19.43
N ILE A 174 3.52 12.30 -20.07
CA ILE A 174 2.28 11.80 -19.45
C ILE A 174 1.96 10.42 -20.03
N SER A 175 1.93 9.40 -19.19
CA SER A 175 1.54 8.04 -19.56
C SER A 175 0.13 7.75 -19.03
N ILE A 176 -0.80 7.41 -19.93
CA ILE A 176 -2.17 7.01 -19.59
C ILE A 176 -2.28 5.49 -19.75
N ARG A 177 -2.46 4.77 -18.65
CA ARG A 177 -2.71 3.32 -18.68
C ARG A 177 -4.20 3.04 -18.93
N ALA A 178 -4.49 2.02 -19.73
CA ALA A 178 -5.82 1.42 -19.82
C ALA A 178 -6.23 0.77 -18.49
N ARG A 179 -7.54 0.78 -18.19
CA ARG A 179 -8.07 0.02 -17.06
C ARG A 179 -8.08 -1.47 -17.35
N GLN A 180 -7.69 -2.28 -16.36
CA GLN A 180 -7.71 -3.73 -16.41
C GLN A 180 -8.89 -4.28 -15.61
N LEU A 181 -10.09 -4.17 -16.18
CA LEU A 181 -11.33 -4.58 -15.50
C LEU A 181 -11.52 -6.10 -15.43
N GLY A 182 -10.75 -6.87 -16.21
CA GLY A 182 -10.89 -8.32 -16.29
C GLY A 182 -12.29 -8.77 -16.77
N GLU A 183 -12.57 -10.05 -16.59
CA GLU A 183 -13.83 -10.67 -17.02
C GLU A 183 -14.94 -10.66 -15.96
N TYR A 184 -14.55 -10.68 -14.68
CA TYR A 184 -15.47 -10.84 -13.56
C TYR A 184 -15.66 -9.50 -12.84
N LYS A 185 -16.92 -9.09 -12.72
CA LYS A 185 -17.31 -7.91 -11.94
C LYS A 185 -17.12 -8.17 -10.44
N LEU A 186 -16.67 -7.15 -9.71
CA LEU A 186 -16.62 -7.19 -8.24
C LEU A 186 -18.05 -7.20 -7.67
N ASN A 187 -18.36 -8.17 -6.83
CA ASN A 187 -19.56 -8.19 -6.00
C ASN A 187 -19.37 -7.23 -4.81
N ALA A 188 -19.68 -5.95 -5.04
CA ALA A 188 -19.53 -4.90 -4.03
C ALA A 188 -20.85 -4.55 -3.31
N ASP A 189 -21.96 -5.12 -3.77
CA ASP A 189 -23.34 -4.71 -3.47
C ASP A 189 -24.03 -5.60 -2.41
N GLN A 190 -23.40 -6.68 -1.96
CA GLN A 190 -24.01 -7.66 -1.06
C GLN A 190 -23.26 -7.82 0.26
N VAL A 191 -22.23 -8.67 0.30
CA VAL A 191 -21.33 -8.83 1.45
C VAL A 191 -20.08 -7.99 1.22
N PHE A 192 -19.72 -7.19 2.22
CA PHE A 192 -18.49 -6.41 2.23
C PHE A 192 -17.34 -7.30 2.70
N ALA A 193 -16.69 -7.99 1.76
CA ALA A 193 -15.63 -8.96 2.05
C ALA A 193 -14.28 -8.27 2.28
N VAL A 194 -13.60 -8.65 3.36
CA VAL A 194 -12.26 -8.16 3.72
C VAL A 194 -11.27 -9.32 3.69
N PHE A 195 -10.18 -9.15 2.95
CA PHE A 195 -9.15 -10.15 2.75
C PHE A 195 -7.80 -9.68 3.26
N TYR A 196 -6.98 -10.66 3.66
CA TYR A 196 -5.55 -10.50 3.94
C TYR A 196 -4.75 -11.34 2.96
N LEU A 197 -3.71 -10.79 2.35
CA LEU A 197 -2.87 -11.49 1.38
C LEU A 197 -1.38 -11.34 1.71
N ASP A 198 -0.78 -12.47 2.09
CA ASP A 198 0.64 -12.56 2.43
C ASP A 198 1.51 -12.56 1.16
N THR A 199 2.09 -11.39 0.86
CA THR A 199 3.00 -11.19 -0.26
C THR A 199 4.26 -12.05 -0.16
N GLU A 200 4.68 -12.53 1.01
CA GLU A 200 5.81 -13.46 1.11
C GLU A 200 5.51 -14.80 0.42
N LYS A 201 4.22 -15.10 0.19
CA LYS A 201 3.72 -16.38 -0.35
C LYS A 201 3.01 -16.25 -1.68
N TYR A 202 2.17 -15.22 -1.85
CA TYR A 202 1.24 -15.12 -2.96
C TYR A 202 1.35 -13.79 -3.68
N GLN A 203 1.06 -13.81 -4.98
CA GLN A 203 0.87 -12.57 -5.73
C GLN A 203 -0.55 -12.00 -5.50
N PRO A 204 -0.73 -10.67 -5.42
CA PRO A 204 -2.04 -10.07 -5.15
C PRO A 204 -3.15 -10.40 -6.16
N LEU A 205 -2.81 -10.72 -7.41
CA LEU A 205 -3.76 -11.08 -8.46
C LEU A 205 -4.60 -12.33 -8.13
N LEU A 206 -4.17 -13.14 -7.14
CA LEU A 206 -4.96 -14.24 -6.59
C LEU A 206 -6.42 -13.86 -6.29
N VAL A 207 -6.64 -12.65 -5.78
CA VAL A 207 -7.98 -12.19 -5.36
C VAL A 207 -8.98 -12.16 -6.51
N ASP A 208 -8.51 -11.95 -7.75
CA ASP A 208 -9.39 -11.88 -8.90
C ASP A 208 -10.08 -13.21 -9.23
N GLU A 209 -9.51 -14.32 -8.77
CA GLU A 209 -10.05 -15.67 -8.97
C GLU A 209 -10.75 -16.23 -7.73
N TYR A 210 -11.00 -15.40 -6.72
CA TYR A 210 -11.97 -15.69 -5.68
C TYR A 210 -13.37 -15.38 -6.22
N LEU A 211 -13.98 -16.39 -6.86
CA LEU A 211 -15.24 -16.25 -7.57
C LEU A 211 -16.37 -16.91 -6.80
N MET A 212 -17.49 -16.19 -6.73
CA MET A 212 -18.75 -16.68 -6.19
C MET A 212 -19.76 -16.71 -7.33
N SER A 213 -20.66 -17.69 -7.33
CA SER A 213 -21.92 -17.63 -8.07
C SER A 213 -23.09 -17.53 -7.09
N LYS A 214 -24.21 -17.04 -7.62
CA LYS A 214 -25.48 -16.98 -6.90
C LYS A 214 -26.57 -17.49 -7.83
N LEU A 215 -27.18 -18.59 -7.46
CA LEU A 215 -28.30 -19.21 -8.17
C LEU A 215 -29.60 -18.94 -7.41
N ASP A 216 -30.69 -18.61 -8.09
CA ASP A 216 -32.02 -18.61 -7.50
C ASP A 216 -32.49 -20.07 -7.37
N ALA A 217 -32.73 -20.53 -6.15
CA ALA A 217 -33.03 -21.94 -5.86
C ALA A 217 -34.41 -22.38 -6.37
N ASN A 218 -35.30 -21.44 -6.70
CA ASN A 218 -36.64 -21.73 -7.18
C ASN A 218 -36.67 -21.87 -8.72
N THR A 219 -35.86 -21.08 -9.42
CA THR A 219 -35.82 -21.03 -10.89
C THR A 219 -34.65 -21.79 -11.49
N TRP A 220 -33.59 -22.02 -10.70
CA TRP A 220 -32.30 -22.55 -11.15
C TRP A 220 -31.61 -21.65 -12.19
N GLU A 221 -31.90 -20.34 -12.13
CA GLU A 221 -31.27 -19.32 -12.96
C GLU A 221 -30.20 -18.55 -12.16
N ASN A 222 -29.13 -18.13 -12.85
CA ASN A 222 -28.09 -17.31 -12.24
C ASN A 222 -28.65 -15.91 -11.90
N ALA A 223 -28.63 -15.56 -10.61
CA ALA A 223 -29.07 -14.25 -10.13
C ALA A 223 -28.16 -13.11 -10.62
N TRP A 224 -26.89 -13.41 -10.89
CA TRP A 224 -25.94 -12.49 -11.51
C TRP A 224 -25.87 -12.74 -13.02
N SER A 225 -26.86 -12.22 -13.73
CA SER A 225 -27.08 -12.49 -15.16
C SER A 225 -26.14 -11.74 -16.11
N GLU A 226 -25.14 -11.00 -15.61
CA GLU A 226 -24.17 -10.29 -16.46
C GLU A 226 -23.27 -11.24 -17.25
N ARG A 227 -23.16 -12.51 -16.81
CA ARG A 227 -22.47 -13.60 -17.48
C ARG A 227 -23.29 -14.87 -17.45
N GLU A 228 -23.06 -15.73 -18.45
CA GLU A 228 -23.71 -17.05 -18.54
C GLU A 228 -23.35 -17.96 -17.36
N ASP A 229 -22.11 -17.88 -16.87
CA ASP A 229 -21.61 -18.63 -15.71
C ASP A 229 -22.11 -18.10 -14.36
N GLY A 230 -22.74 -16.92 -14.32
CA GLY A 230 -23.25 -16.32 -13.09
C GLY A 230 -22.19 -15.91 -12.08
N LEU A 231 -20.92 -15.81 -12.48
CA LEU A 231 -19.81 -15.58 -11.57
C LEU A 231 -19.50 -14.09 -11.37
N ARG A 232 -19.25 -13.73 -10.11
CA ARG A 232 -18.64 -12.45 -9.71
C ARG A 232 -17.44 -12.71 -8.81
N THR A 233 -16.45 -11.82 -8.86
CA THR A 233 -15.29 -11.87 -7.96
C THR A 233 -15.61 -11.14 -6.65
N ILE A 234 -15.06 -11.59 -5.52
CA ILE A 234 -15.30 -11.00 -4.18
C ILE A 234 -14.03 -10.37 -3.59
N GLY A 235 -14.18 -9.63 -2.49
CA GLY A 235 -13.06 -8.97 -1.77
C GLY A 235 -13.01 -7.47 -2.01
N ASN A 236 -13.78 -6.72 -1.23
CA ASN A 236 -13.90 -5.26 -1.31
C ASN A 236 -12.62 -4.57 -0.82
N ILE A 237 -12.06 -5.05 0.30
CA ILE A 237 -10.77 -4.60 0.83
C ILE A 237 -9.78 -5.74 0.77
N VAL A 238 -8.59 -5.48 0.22
CA VAL A 238 -7.45 -6.40 0.23
C VAL A 238 -6.32 -5.75 1.04
N ASN A 239 -6.05 -6.30 2.22
CA ASN A 239 -4.95 -5.89 3.08
C ASN A 239 -3.70 -6.72 2.72
N LEU A 240 -2.68 -6.08 2.17
CA LEU A 240 -1.42 -6.72 1.82
C LEU A 240 -0.52 -6.79 3.06
N ASN A 241 -0.05 -8.00 3.38
CA ASN A 241 0.90 -8.27 4.43
C ASN A 241 2.21 -8.86 3.86
N LYS A 242 3.37 -8.71 4.51
CA LYS A 242 3.59 -8.02 5.80
C LYS A 242 4.25 -6.67 5.61
N VAL A 243 3.81 -5.67 6.37
CA VAL A 243 4.52 -4.40 6.56
C VAL A 243 4.67 -4.19 8.05
N VAL A 244 5.89 -3.97 8.54
CA VAL A 244 6.16 -3.98 9.98
C VAL A 244 6.71 -2.66 10.50
N LEU A 245 6.36 -2.34 11.73
CA LEU A 245 7.03 -1.32 12.54
C LEU A 245 8.28 -1.95 13.17
N ASP A 246 9.43 -1.46 12.71
CA ASP A 246 10.76 -1.86 13.16
C ASP A 246 11.36 -0.76 14.07
N TYR A 247 12.51 -1.05 14.67
CA TYR A 247 13.21 -0.14 15.57
C TYR A 247 14.68 0.00 15.21
N ASP A 248 15.09 1.24 14.94
CA ASP A 248 16.50 1.58 14.82
C ASP A 248 17.08 1.90 16.19
N ALA A 249 17.90 0.98 16.71
CA ALA A 249 18.51 1.11 18.03
C ALA A 249 19.59 2.21 18.10
N GLU A 250 20.20 2.60 16.97
CA GLU A 250 21.23 3.64 16.97
C GLU A 250 20.60 5.03 17.14
N THR A 251 19.45 5.25 16.47
CA THR A 251 18.77 6.55 16.45
C THR A 251 17.55 6.63 17.36
N GLY A 252 17.06 5.48 17.86
CA GLY A 252 15.83 5.37 18.65
C GLY A 252 14.55 5.54 17.82
N ARG A 253 14.63 5.46 16.49
CA ARG A 253 13.49 5.75 15.59
C ARG A 253 12.61 4.52 15.36
N ALA A 254 11.31 4.78 15.20
CA ALA A 254 10.37 3.80 14.66
C ALA A 254 10.44 3.83 13.13
N LEU A 255 10.71 2.68 12.51
CA LEU A 255 10.91 2.57 11.07
C LEU A 255 9.81 1.75 10.42
N LEU A 256 9.29 2.26 9.30
CA LEU A 256 8.45 1.47 8.41
C LEU A 256 9.32 0.51 7.60
N ASN A 257 9.13 -0.79 7.79
CA ASN A 257 9.82 -1.81 7.03
C ASN A 257 8.82 -2.59 6.16
N LEU A 258 8.94 -2.39 4.86
CA LEU A 258 8.12 -3.09 3.85
C LEU A 258 8.59 -4.54 3.63
N GLY A 259 9.86 -4.86 3.91
CA GLY A 259 10.45 -6.11 3.42
C GLY A 259 10.65 -6.14 1.90
N ASN A 260 11.29 -7.20 1.39
CA ASN A 260 11.63 -7.31 -0.03
C ASN A 260 10.41 -7.65 -0.90
N ASP A 261 9.56 -8.56 -0.42
CA ASP A 261 8.40 -9.05 -1.16
C ASP A 261 7.37 -7.93 -1.40
N MET A 262 7.03 -7.14 -0.37
CA MET A 262 6.14 -5.99 -0.54
C MET A 262 6.77 -4.92 -1.43
N ARG A 263 8.07 -4.62 -1.28
CA ARG A 263 8.75 -3.66 -2.17
C ARG A 263 8.65 -4.09 -3.61
N TYR A 264 8.88 -5.36 -3.92
CA TYR A 264 8.74 -5.87 -5.28
C TYR A 264 7.32 -5.66 -5.82
N VAL A 265 6.29 -6.01 -5.03
CA VAL A 265 4.88 -5.81 -5.40
C VAL A 265 4.56 -4.34 -5.67
N LEU A 266 5.07 -3.43 -4.83
CA LEU A 266 4.89 -1.98 -4.96
C LEU A 266 5.67 -1.40 -6.15
N ASP A 267 6.90 -1.84 -6.39
CA ASP A 267 7.71 -1.43 -7.55
C ASP A 267 7.06 -1.87 -8.88
N HIS A 268 6.27 -2.94 -8.84
CA HIS A 268 5.51 -3.49 -9.97
C HIS A 268 4.00 -3.28 -9.82
N ILE A 269 3.59 -2.14 -9.25
CA ILE A 269 2.21 -1.85 -8.89
C ILE A 269 1.21 -1.99 -10.04
N ASP A 270 1.62 -1.62 -11.26
CA ASP A 270 0.80 -1.70 -12.48
C ASP A 270 0.43 -3.15 -12.84
N LYS A 271 1.25 -4.12 -12.43
CA LYS A 271 0.99 -5.56 -12.60
C LYS A 271 0.12 -6.10 -11.47
N TYR A 272 0.50 -5.85 -10.21
CA TYR A 272 -0.07 -6.62 -9.09
C TYR A 272 -1.26 -5.96 -8.39
N ILE A 273 -1.31 -4.62 -8.32
CA ILE A 273 -2.29 -3.92 -7.47
C ILE A 273 -3.30 -3.16 -8.31
N ARG A 274 -2.82 -2.47 -9.35
CA ARG A 274 -3.69 -1.62 -10.17
C ARG A 274 -4.86 -2.36 -10.81
N PRO A 275 -4.72 -3.62 -11.29
CA PRO A 275 -5.87 -4.36 -11.81
C PRO A 275 -6.96 -4.59 -10.76
N LEU A 276 -6.57 -4.75 -9.49
CA LEU A 276 -7.51 -4.89 -8.38
C LEU A 276 -8.25 -3.57 -8.11
N GLN A 277 -7.51 -2.45 -8.09
CA GLN A 277 -8.08 -1.11 -7.89
C GLN A 277 -8.99 -0.68 -9.05
N ASP A 278 -8.63 -1.01 -10.29
CA ASP A 278 -9.43 -0.72 -11.49
C ASP A 278 -10.82 -1.36 -11.41
N LYS A 279 -10.92 -2.56 -10.81
CA LYS A 279 -12.18 -3.27 -10.53
C LYS A 279 -12.98 -2.68 -9.37
N GLY A 280 -12.48 -1.63 -8.73
CA GLY A 280 -13.14 -0.95 -7.60
C GLY A 280 -12.75 -1.47 -6.22
N ARG A 281 -11.78 -2.39 -6.10
CA ARG A 281 -11.28 -2.84 -4.79
C ARG A 281 -10.47 -1.76 -4.11
N LYS A 282 -10.43 -1.82 -2.79
CA LYS A 282 -9.53 -1.01 -1.97
C LYS A 282 -8.34 -1.86 -1.57
N VAL A 283 -7.15 -1.46 -1.98
CA VAL A 283 -5.90 -2.16 -1.66
C VAL A 283 -5.15 -1.36 -0.59
N CYS A 284 -5.02 -1.95 0.59
CA CYS A 284 -4.39 -1.36 1.76
C CYS A 284 -3.14 -2.15 2.15
N ILE A 285 -2.22 -1.54 2.91
CA ILE A 285 -1.14 -2.27 3.59
C ILE A 285 -1.53 -2.56 5.03
N CYS A 286 -1.27 -3.78 5.49
CA CYS A 286 -1.44 -4.18 6.89
C CYS A 286 -0.16 -3.90 7.66
N LEU A 287 -0.25 -2.98 8.63
CA LEU A 287 0.81 -2.61 9.54
C LEU A 287 0.79 -3.53 10.77
N GLU A 288 1.92 -4.15 11.05
CA GLU A 288 2.12 -5.09 12.17
C GLU A 288 3.38 -4.73 12.98
N GLY A 289 3.60 -5.37 14.13
CA GLY A 289 4.84 -5.23 14.90
C GLY A 289 6.00 -6.06 14.32
N GLY A 290 7.21 -5.50 14.33
CA GLY A 290 8.43 -6.13 13.80
C GLY A 290 9.18 -7.03 14.80
N GLY A 291 8.58 -7.35 15.95
CA GLY A 291 9.21 -8.20 16.96
C GLY A 291 10.37 -7.56 17.72
N THR A 292 10.55 -6.23 17.66
CA THR A 292 11.65 -5.51 18.33
C THR A 292 11.36 -5.16 19.79
N GLY A 293 10.11 -5.29 20.23
CA GLY A 293 9.60 -4.80 21.51
C GLY A 293 9.05 -3.38 21.45
N LEU A 294 9.29 -2.65 20.35
CA LEU A 294 8.56 -1.45 19.99
C LEU A 294 7.34 -1.83 19.13
N GLY A 295 6.20 -1.21 19.40
CA GLY A 295 4.93 -1.46 18.72
C GLY A 295 3.94 -0.32 18.95
N PHE A 296 2.72 -0.46 18.45
CA PHE A 296 1.73 0.63 18.44
C PHE A 296 1.34 1.12 19.84
N CYS A 297 1.48 0.28 20.87
CA CYS A 297 1.12 0.61 22.25
C CYS A 297 2.25 1.24 23.06
N ASN A 298 3.43 1.54 22.50
CA ASN A 298 4.55 2.11 23.27
C ASN A 298 5.43 3.11 22.51
N LEU A 299 4.93 3.68 21.41
CA LEU A 299 5.57 4.80 20.71
C LEU A 299 5.45 6.11 21.50
N THR A 300 6.50 6.91 21.41
CA THR A 300 6.50 8.32 21.80
C THR A 300 5.80 9.19 20.76
N ASP A 301 5.35 10.39 21.13
CA ASP A 301 4.68 11.32 20.19
C ASP A 301 5.58 11.67 18.98
N ALA A 302 6.90 11.80 19.19
CA ALA A 302 7.85 12.05 18.10
C ALA A 302 7.97 10.85 17.14
N GLN A 303 8.01 9.63 17.67
CA GLN A 303 8.02 8.41 16.86
C GLN A 303 6.72 8.24 16.08
N ILE A 304 5.57 8.59 16.66
CA ILE A 304 4.27 8.57 15.97
C ILE A 304 4.30 9.51 14.76
N VAL A 305 4.73 10.77 14.95
CA VAL A 305 4.81 11.75 13.85
C VAL A 305 5.73 11.26 12.73
N ASP A 306 6.91 10.76 13.08
CA ASP A 306 7.89 10.24 12.09
C ASP A 306 7.35 9.01 11.36
N PHE A 307 6.81 8.02 12.08
CA PHE A 307 6.27 6.79 11.49
C PHE A 307 5.06 7.07 10.58
N VAL A 308 4.14 7.95 11.00
CA VAL A 308 3.01 8.38 10.17
C VAL A 308 3.47 9.06 8.89
N ALA A 309 4.52 9.88 8.94
CA ALA A 309 5.08 10.52 7.74
C ALA A 309 5.69 9.48 6.77
N GLN A 310 6.37 8.46 7.30
CA GLN A 310 6.89 7.34 6.49
C GLN A 310 5.76 6.58 5.79
N VAL A 311 4.70 6.21 6.54
CA VAL A 311 3.54 5.51 5.98
C VAL A 311 2.83 6.35 4.93
N LYS A 312 2.57 7.63 5.21
CA LYS A 312 1.96 8.57 4.25
C LYS A 312 2.75 8.66 2.95
N THR A 313 4.08 8.66 3.05
CA THR A 313 4.96 8.68 1.87
C THR A 313 4.68 7.47 0.98
N VAL A 314 4.67 6.27 1.55
CA VAL A 314 4.37 5.03 0.81
C VAL A 314 2.95 5.05 0.23
N ILE A 315 1.93 5.39 1.03
CA ILE A 315 0.54 5.43 0.57
C ILE A 315 0.37 6.41 -0.61
N THR A 316 1.04 7.56 -0.55
CA THR A 316 0.94 8.60 -1.58
C THR A 316 1.72 8.21 -2.84
N GLU A 317 2.97 7.76 -2.69
CA GLU A 317 3.86 7.38 -3.79
C GLU A 317 3.26 6.25 -4.63
N TYR A 318 2.72 5.25 -3.96
CA TYR A 318 2.12 4.09 -4.62
C TYR A 318 0.61 4.25 -4.89
N ALA A 319 0.00 5.37 -4.49
CA ALA A 319 -1.44 5.61 -4.62
C ALA A 319 -2.28 4.41 -4.11
N LEU A 320 -1.94 3.93 -2.92
CA LEU A 320 -2.68 2.87 -2.22
C LEU A 320 -3.96 3.45 -1.63
N ASP A 321 -4.95 2.60 -1.35
CA ASP A 321 -6.25 3.05 -0.85
C ASP A 321 -6.25 3.31 0.65
N GLY A 322 -5.27 2.84 1.42
CA GLY A 322 -5.19 3.09 2.86
C GLY A 322 -4.33 2.11 3.64
N VAL A 323 -4.61 2.03 4.94
CA VAL A 323 -3.90 1.19 5.91
C VAL A 323 -4.86 0.34 6.75
N ASN A 324 -4.39 -0.83 7.17
CA ASN A 324 -4.97 -1.59 8.27
C ASN A 324 -3.95 -1.66 9.40
N PHE A 325 -4.39 -1.42 10.64
CA PHE A 325 -3.57 -1.66 11.82
C PHE A 325 -3.93 -3.00 12.45
N TRP A 326 -2.92 -3.85 12.65
CA TRP A 326 -3.06 -5.12 13.37
C TRP A 326 -1.88 -5.28 14.33
N ASP A 327 -2.08 -4.92 15.60
CA ASP A 327 -1.01 -4.96 16.61
C ASP A 327 -0.72 -6.38 17.08
N ARG A 328 -0.10 -7.17 16.20
CA ARG A 328 0.46 -8.48 16.49
C ARG A 328 1.97 -8.46 16.28
N ASN A 329 2.65 -9.43 16.87
CA ASN A 329 4.07 -9.67 16.65
C ASN A 329 5.03 -8.56 17.12
N ALA A 330 4.59 -7.55 17.88
CA ALA A 330 5.48 -6.51 18.41
C ALA A 330 6.52 -7.02 19.42
N ALA A 331 6.23 -8.13 20.12
CA ALA A 331 7.06 -8.71 21.17
C ALA A 331 7.34 -7.75 22.35
N TYR A 332 6.28 -7.08 22.84
CA TYR A 332 6.34 -6.15 23.97
C TYR A 332 7.04 -6.73 25.21
N GLY A 333 7.66 -5.85 26.00
CA GLY A 333 8.32 -6.22 27.27
C GLY A 333 9.79 -6.62 27.14
N LYS A 334 10.40 -6.47 25.96
CA LYS A 334 11.85 -6.64 25.78
C LYS A 334 12.64 -5.61 26.60
N GLU A 335 13.79 -6.03 27.11
CA GLU A 335 14.69 -5.17 27.87
C GLU A 335 15.10 -3.94 27.05
N GLY A 336 15.06 -2.76 27.67
CA GLY A 336 15.37 -1.48 27.02
C GLY A 336 14.22 -0.84 26.24
N MET A 337 13.08 -1.53 26.06
CA MET A 337 11.90 -0.97 25.39
C MET A 337 10.90 -0.34 26.37
N PRO A 338 10.16 0.70 25.96
CA PRO A 338 9.12 1.27 26.80
C PRO A 338 8.00 0.26 27.09
N ALA A 339 7.41 0.35 28.28
CA ALA A 339 6.22 -0.44 28.60
C ALA A 339 5.03 -0.03 27.72
N MET A 340 4.11 -0.97 27.51
CA MET A 340 2.84 -0.65 26.87
C MET A 340 2.09 0.42 27.67
N ASN A 341 1.40 1.30 26.96
CA ASN A 341 0.47 2.27 27.50
C ASN A 341 -0.78 2.35 26.62
N THR A 342 -1.85 2.88 27.19
CA THR A 342 -3.17 2.92 26.56
C THR A 342 -3.39 4.13 25.64
N THR A 343 -2.40 5.01 25.50
CA THR A 343 -2.58 6.27 24.74
C THR A 343 -1.83 6.30 23.42
N SER A 344 -0.76 5.51 23.29
CA SER A 344 0.12 5.51 22.11
C SER A 344 -0.63 5.07 20.85
N TYR A 345 -1.37 3.97 20.92
CA TYR A 345 -2.07 3.42 19.75
C TYR A 345 -3.26 4.30 19.31
N PRO A 346 -4.12 4.82 20.22
CA PRO A 346 -5.11 5.84 19.86
C PRO A 346 -4.53 7.09 19.21
N LYS A 347 -3.40 7.60 19.74
CA LYS A 347 -2.69 8.75 19.14
C LYS A 347 -2.16 8.43 17.75
N LEU A 348 -1.61 7.23 17.54
CA LEU A 348 -1.14 6.77 16.24
C LEU A 348 -2.28 6.72 15.21
N ILE A 349 -3.41 6.12 15.55
CA ILE A 349 -4.59 6.03 14.67
C ILE A 349 -5.10 7.42 14.30
N LYS A 350 -5.25 8.30 15.31
CA LYS A 350 -5.66 9.69 15.10
C LYS A 350 -4.70 10.44 14.17
N ALA A 351 -3.39 10.38 14.45
CA ALA A 351 -2.38 11.03 13.63
C ALA A 351 -2.36 10.48 12.20
N MET A 352 -2.56 9.17 12.02
CA MET A 352 -2.66 8.55 10.70
C MET A 352 -3.86 9.07 9.91
N ARG A 353 -5.06 9.12 10.52
CA ARG A 353 -6.26 9.72 9.90
C ARG A 353 -6.01 11.17 9.51
N GLU A 354 -5.47 11.98 10.40
CA GLU A 354 -5.19 13.39 10.14
C GLU A 354 -4.18 13.56 8.99
N ALA A 355 -3.19 12.67 8.90
CA ALA A 355 -2.18 12.73 7.86
C ALA A 355 -2.68 12.26 6.47
N LEU A 356 -3.49 11.20 6.44
CA LEU A 356 -4.02 10.61 5.20
C LEU A 356 -5.30 11.30 4.69
N GLY A 357 -6.01 12.03 5.56
CA GLY A 357 -7.29 12.67 5.25
C GLY A 357 -8.45 11.67 5.16
N ASN A 358 -9.55 12.10 4.54
CA ASN A 358 -10.77 11.30 4.41
C ASN A 358 -10.83 10.49 3.10
N ASP A 359 -9.87 10.69 2.19
CA ASP A 359 -9.83 10.02 0.87
C ASP A 359 -9.14 8.64 0.93
N LYS A 360 -8.60 8.27 2.09
CA LYS A 360 -7.84 7.04 2.31
C LYS A 360 -8.46 6.28 3.48
N LEU A 361 -8.43 4.96 3.37
CA LEU A 361 -8.93 4.09 4.41
C LEU A 361 -7.96 4.05 5.61
N VAL A 362 -8.52 4.16 6.81
CA VAL A 362 -7.85 3.79 8.06
C VAL A 362 -8.72 2.76 8.75
N THR A 363 -8.23 1.52 8.78
CA THR A 363 -8.97 0.38 9.32
C THR A 363 -8.21 -0.28 10.47
N LEU A 364 -8.94 -1.02 11.31
CA LEU A 364 -8.40 -1.64 12.51
C LEU A 364 -8.79 -3.12 12.60
N THR A 365 -7.82 -3.96 12.94
CA THR A 365 -8.09 -5.30 13.45
C THR A 365 -8.14 -5.25 14.98
N ASP A 366 -9.32 -5.48 15.55
CA ASP A 366 -9.55 -5.58 16.98
C ASP A 366 -9.09 -6.96 17.48
N TYR A 367 -7.98 -6.97 18.22
CA TYR A 367 -7.29 -8.18 18.62
C TYR A 367 -6.47 -8.00 19.90
N GLU A 368 -6.62 -8.95 20.83
CA GLU A 368 -5.93 -9.09 22.11
C GLU A 368 -5.87 -7.83 22.99
N ALA A 369 -4.90 -7.78 23.92
CA ALA A 369 -4.68 -6.67 24.86
C ALA A 369 -4.48 -5.28 24.19
N PRO A 370 -3.83 -5.14 23.02
CA PRO A 370 -3.59 -3.83 22.41
C PRO A 370 -4.82 -2.96 22.17
N THR A 371 -5.98 -3.57 21.98
CA THR A 371 -7.24 -2.90 21.61
C THR A 371 -8.32 -3.01 22.68
N GLU A 372 -8.07 -3.76 23.76
CA GLU A 372 -9.05 -4.08 24.83
C GLU A 372 -9.67 -2.83 25.49
N TYR A 373 -8.92 -1.73 25.55
CA TYR A 373 -9.31 -0.49 26.23
C TYR A 373 -9.93 0.57 25.30
N PHE A 374 -10.12 0.29 24.01
CA PHE A 374 -10.59 1.28 23.03
C PHE A 374 -12.05 1.75 23.25
N TRP A 375 -12.80 1.08 24.12
CA TRP A 375 -14.12 1.51 24.57
C TRP A 375 -14.08 2.61 25.64
N ASP A 376 -12.94 2.79 26.33
CA ASP A 376 -12.78 3.74 27.43
C ASP A 376 -12.02 4.99 26.95
N THR A 377 -12.77 6.04 26.59
CA THR A 377 -12.21 7.33 26.17
C THR A 377 -11.27 7.96 27.20
N GLY A 378 -11.45 7.67 28.50
CA GLY A 378 -10.54 8.14 29.54
C GLY A 378 -9.18 7.45 29.46
N ALA A 379 -9.18 6.13 29.26
CA ALA A 379 -7.96 5.33 29.11
C ALA A 379 -7.20 5.64 27.81
N THR A 380 -7.91 6.01 26.74
CA THR A 380 -7.31 6.37 25.43
C THR A 380 -6.81 7.81 25.36
N GLY A 381 -6.72 8.52 26.50
CA GLY A 381 -6.22 9.90 26.55
C GLY A 381 -7.20 10.92 25.95
N GLY A 382 -8.50 10.65 26.05
CA GLY A 382 -9.56 11.52 25.52
C GLY A 382 -9.90 11.26 24.04
N ILE A 383 -9.35 10.21 23.42
CA ILE A 383 -9.54 9.90 22.00
C ILE A 383 -10.62 8.84 21.85
N GLU A 384 -11.75 9.20 21.26
CA GLU A 384 -12.72 8.24 20.73
C GLU A 384 -12.17 7.62 19.44
N VAL A 385 -11.49 6.48 19.56
CA VAL A 385 -10.72 5.86 18.46
C VAL A 385 -11.58 5.62 17.22
N GLY A 386 -12.84 5.23 17.42
CA GLY A 386 -13.78 4.93 16.34
C GLY A 386 -14.07 6.11 15.41
N GLN A 387 -13.94 7.35 15.87
CA GLN A 387 -14.13 8.54 15.01
C GLN A 387 -13.05 8.68 13.91
N TYR A 388 -11.92 7.99 14.07
CA TYR A 388 -10.79 8.07 13.15
C TYR A 388 -10.72 6.85 12.21
N LEU A 389 -11.61 5.86 12.38
CA LEU A 389 -11.64 4.62 11.62
C LEU A 389 -12.77 4.63 10.58
N ASP A 390 -12.49 4.12 9.38
CA ASP A 390 -13.56 3.81 8.43
C ASP A 390 -14.29 2.53 8.81
N TYR A 391 -13.51 1.51 9.18
CA TYR A 391 -13.97 0.18 9.56
C TYR A 391 -13.07 -0.42 10.62
N ALA A 392 -13.62 -1.30 11.44
CA ALA A 392 -12.86 -2.21 12.27
C ALA A 392 -13.44 -3.63 12.15
N TRP A 393 -12.68 -4.63 12.54
CA TRP A 393 -13.18 -6.00 12.56
C TRP A 393 -12.41 -6.88 13.53
N SER A 394 -13.03 -7.95 13.97
CA SER A 394 -12.42 -8.98 14.82
C SER A 394 -11.23 -9.64 14.12
N GLY A 395 -10.09 -9.70 14.81
CA GLY A 395 -8.94 -10.50 14.42
C GLY A 395 -9.00 -11.96 14.90
N TYR A 396 -10.03 -12.33 15.66
CA TYR A 396 -10.13 -13.63 16.31
C TYR A 396 -10.70 -14.70 15.37
N LEU A 397 -9.98 -15.81 15.29
CA LEU A 397 -10.39 -17.04 14.65
C LEU A 397 -9.65 -18.21 15.32
N ASP A 398 -10.21 -19.41 15.22
CA ASP A 398 -9.61 -20.63 15.72
C ASP A 398 -10.03 -21.80 14.81
N ASN A 399 -9.05 -22.41 14.14
CA ASN A 399 -9.26 -23.48 13.17
C ASN A 399 -9.67 -24.82 13.79
N GLU A 400 -9.79 -24.89 15.13
CA GLU A 400 -10.21 -26.09 15.87
C GLU A 400 -11.57 -25.93 16.58
N LYS A 401 -12.15 -24.72 16.57
CA LYS A 401 -13.43 -24.41 17.22
C LYS A 401 -14.49 -23.98 16.22
N ASN A 402 -15.76 -23.96 16.64
CA ASN A 402 -16.80 -23.24 15.90
C ASN A 402 -16.39 -21.79 15.65
N VAL A 403 -16.94 -21.21 14.58
CA VAL A 403 -16.64 -19.84 14.19
C VAL A 403 -16.86 -18.88 15.36
N GLN A 404 -15.87 -18.05 15.63
CA GLN A 404 -15.89 -17.13 16.77
C GLN A 404 -16.59 -15.83 16.35
N ILE A 405 -17.86 -15.67 16.76
CA ILE A 405 -18.60 -14.42 16.58
C ILE A 405 -18.22 -13.46 17.71
N VAL A 406 -17.35 -12.50 17.42
CA VAL A 406 -16.93 -11.46 18.37
C VAL A 406 -17.77 -10.23 18.12
N ASP A 407 -18.89 -10.13 18.84
CA ASP A 407 -19.84 -9.02 18.75
C ASP A 407 -19.78 -8.17 20.03
N PRO A 408 -19.14 -6.98 19.98
CA PRO A 408 -19.00 -6.14 21.17
C PRO A 408 -20.32 -5.55 21.69
N TRP A 409 -21.36 -5.42 20.86
CA TRP A 409 -22.64 -4.82 21.25
C TRP A 409 -23.61 -5.83 21.85
N HIS A 410 -23.41 -7.12 21.56
CA HIS A 410 -24.27 -8.21 22.02
C HIS A 410 -23.54 -9.21 22.92
N GLN A 411 -22.49 -8.77 23.63
CA GLN A 411 -21.76 -9.62 24.58
C GLN A 411 -22.68 -10.31 25.60
N GLY A 412 -22.44 -11.61 25.82
CA GLY A 412 -23.21 -12.45 26.72
C GLY A 412 -24.53 -12.97 26.12
N GLN A 413 -24.90 -12.59 24.89
CA GLN A 413 -25.99 -13.23 24.18
C GLN A 413 -25.60 -14.61 23.65
N GLN A 414 -26.60 -15.43 23.35
CA GLN A 414 -26.40 -16.73 22.72
C GLN A 414 -25.70 -16.56 21.36
N TYR A 415 -24.81 -17.51 21.02
CA TYR A 415 -23.99 -17.53 19.80
C TYR A 415 -22.86 -16.49 19.72
N VAL A 416 -22.83 -15.50 20.61
CA VAL A 416 -21.68 -14.59 20.74
C VAL A 416 -20.59 -15.28 21.56
N SER A 417 -19.37 -15.29 21.04
CA SER A 417 -18.24 -15.99 21.66
C SER A 417 -17.94 -15.43 23.05
N THR A 418 -17.79 -16.32 24.03
CA THR A 418 -17.36 -15.97 25.40
C THR A 418 -15.85 -16.03 25.58
N ASP A 419 -15.12 -16.56 24.60
CA ASP A 419 -13.66 -16.75 24.68
C ASP A 419 -12.93 -15.41 24.61
N HIS A 420 -13.48 -14.44 23.87
CA HIS A 420 -12.86 -13.16 23.54
C HIS A 420 -13.81 -12.00 23.84
N PRO A 421 -14.12 -11.70 25.12
CA PRO A 421 -15.06 -10.65 25.45
C PRO A 421 -14.53 -9.29 24.99
N ARG A 422 -15.32 -8.57 24.18
CA ARG A 422 -15.00 -7.22 23.67
C ARG A 422 -16.06 -6.21 24.04
N LYS A 423 -15.69 -4.93 24.08
CA LYS A 423 -16.63 -3.82 24.27
C LYS A 423 -16.62 -2.89 23.06
N PRO A 424 -17.73 -2.18 22.77
CA PRO A 424 -17.81 -1.30 21.62
C PRO A 424 -16.69 -0.26 21.61
N ILE A 425 -15.95 -0.17 20.51
CA ILE A 425 -14.92 0.86 20.33
C ILE A 425 -15.60 2.23 20.40
N ALA A 426 -15.09 3.13 21.25
CA ALA A 426 -15.70 4.43 21.47
C ALA A 426 -15.74 5.24 20.17
N GLY A 427 -16.94 5.70 19.78
CA GLY A 427 -17.16 6.49 18.57
C GLY A 427 -17.29 5.70 17.27
N LEU A 428 -17.24 4.36 17.30
CA LEU A 428 -17.45 3.52 16.11
C LEU A 428 -18.92 3.13 15.96
N ASP A 429 -19.48 3.32 14.76
CA ASP A 429 -20.81 2.82 14.41
C ASP A 429 -20.77 1.28 14.31
N PRO A 430 -21.68 0.52 14.95
CA PRO A 430 -21.75 -0.93 14.80
C PRO A 430 -21.85 -1.41 13.35
N ALA A 431 -22.44 -0.61 12.44
CA ALA A 431 -22.49 -0.93 11.01
C ALA A 431 -21.11 -0.97 10.32
N LYS A 432 -20.07 -0.44 11.00
CA LYS A 432 -18.68 -0.41 10.54
C LYS A 432 -17.78 -1.44 11.23
N TYR A 433 -18.33 -2.34 12.05
CA TYR A 433 -17.57 -3.38 12.74
C TYR A 433 -17.88 -4.78 12.19
N GLY A 434 -16.88 -5.49 11.66
CA GLY A 434 -17.01 -6.89 11.23
C GLY A 434 -16.82 -7.86 12.40
N CYS A 435 -17.88 -8.61 12.76
CA CYS A 435 -17.88 -9.49 13.94
C CYS A 435 -17.26 -10.88 13.69
N ILE A 436 -17.10 -11.26 12.42
CA ILE A 436 -16.77 -12.64 12.03
C ILE A 436 -15.53 -12.64 11.14
N ASN A 437 -14.59 -13.51 11.48
CA ASN A 437 -13.45 -13.88 10.66
C ASN A 437 -13.53 -15.38 10.32
N ILE A 438 -13.73 -15.71 9.04
CA ILE A 438 -13.97 -17.07 8.54
C ILE A 438 -12.65 -17.87 8.53
N PRO A 439 -12.51 -18.93 9.35
CA PRO A 439 -11.32 -19.76 9.36
C PRO A 439 -11.35 -20.87 8.30
N TRP A 440 -10.18 -21.40 8.00
CA TRP A 440 -9.99 -22.62 7.21
C TRP A 440 -10.05 -23.85 8.12
N TYR A 441 -11.03 -24.72 7.95
CA TYR A 441 -11.09 -25.95 8.72
C TYR A 441 -10.37 -27.09 7.99
N PRO A 442 -9.46 -27.83 8.64
CA PRO A 442 -8.88 -29.02 8.03
C PRO A 442 -9.93 -30.14 7.93
N GLN A 443 -9.62 -31.17 7.16
CA GLN A 443 -10.41 -32.41 7.18
C GLN A 443 -10.50 -32.96 8.61
N GLY A 444 -11.71 -33.31 9.03
CA GLY A 444 -11.99 -33.70 10.41
C GLY A 444 -13.33 -34.41 10.57
N PRO A 445 -13.71 -34.80 11.81
CA PRO A 445 -14.94 -35.53 12.07
C PRO A 445 -16.20 -34.65 11.92
N ASN A 446 -16.07 -33.33 12.09
CA ASN A 446 -17.16 -32.38 11.94
C ASN A 446 -17.28 -31.94 10.47
N THR A 447 -18.50 -31.68 10.04
CA THR A 447 -18.79 -31.07 8.75
C THR A 447 -18.60 -29.55 8.83
N ILE A 448 -18.47 -28.91 7.67
CA ILE A 448 -18.34 -27.45 7.60
C ILE A 448 -19.56 -26.73 8.20
N ASN A 449 -20.76 -27.33 8.10
CA ASN A 449 -21.97 -26.74 8.66
C ASN A 449 -21.92 -26.67 10.19
N ASP A 450 -21.38 -27.71 10.83
CA ASP A 450 -21.27 -27.78 12.30
C ASP A 450 -20.50 -26.58 12.86
N TYR A 451 -19.48 -26.10 12.12
CA TYR A 451 -18.68 -24.96 12.52
C TYR A 451 -19.34 -23.59 12.32
N PHE A 452 -20.28 -23.46 11.37
CA PHE A 452 -20.78 -22.15 10.91
C PHE A 452 -22.28 -21.89 11.20
N THR A 453 -23.06 -22.88 11.64
CA THR A 453 -24.49 -22.69 11.95
C THR A 453 -24.76 -21.57 12.98
N ASP A 454 -23.82 -21.31 13.89
CA ASP A 454 -23.92 -20.21 14.85
C ASP A 454 -24.08 -18.83 14.18
N ILE A 455 -23.52 -18.62 12.97
CA ILE A 455 -23.70 -17.38 12.19
C ILE A 455 -25.17 -17.18 11.84
N PHE A 456 -25.83 -18.25 11.38
CA PHE A 456 -27.24 -18.20 11.00
C PHE A 456 -28.11 -17.80 12.19
N PHE A 457 -27.91 -18.44 13.34
CA PHE A 457 -28.72 -18.16 14.53
C PHE A 457 -28.42 -16.79 15.13
N TRP A 458 -27.16 -16.36 15.15
CA TRP A 458 -26.78 -15.00 15.55
C TRP A 458 -27.45 -13.95 14.66
N ARG A 459 -27.48 -14.15 13.34
CA ARG A 459 -28.17 -13.25 12.40
C ARG A 459 -29.70 -13.29 12.60
N GLN A 460 -30.30 -14.47 12.76
CA GLN A 460 -31.74 -14.62 13.02
C GLN A 460 -32.19 -13.97 14.34
N ALA A 461 -31.31 -13.92 15.33
CA ALA A 461 -31.55 -13.18 16.57
C ALA A 461 -31.58 -11.65 16.36
N GLY A 462 -31.27 -11.16 15.16
CA GLY A 462 -31.24 -9.73 14.83
C GLY A 462 -29.92 -9.04 15.22
N ASN A 463 -28.88 -9.80 15.55
CA ASN A 463 -27.63 -9.24 16.07
C ASN A 463 -26.68 -8.75 14.97
N LYS A 464 -26.89 -9.14 13.71
CA LYS A 464 -26.05 -8.69 12.58
C LYS A 464 -26.27 -7.21 12.29
N GLN A 465 -25.30 -6.37 12.69
CA GLN A 465 -25.35 -4.92 12.48
C GLN A 465 -24.55 -4.43 11.27
N SER A 466 -23.62 -5.24 10.73
CA SER A 466 -22.80 -4.88 9.58
C SER A 466 -22.80 -5.98 8.50
N ASN A 467 -22.46 -5.59 7.28
CA ASN A 467 -22.25 -6.52 6.15
C ASN A 467 -20.77 -6.90 5.97
N ILE A 468 -19.91 -6.61 6.96
CA ILE A 468 -18.48 -6.85 6.88
C ILE A 468 -18.19 -8.30 7.26
N LEU A 469 -17.63 -9.06 6.32
CA LEU A 469 -17.18 -10.43 6.54
C LEU A 469 -15.69 -10.53 6.27
N VAL A 470 -14.93 -10.90 7.29
CA VAL A 470 -13.48 -11.10 7.18
C VAL A 470 -13.20 -12.57 6.94
N PHE A 471 -12.12 -12.84 6.24
CA PHE A 471 -11.64 -14.20 6.01
C PHE A 471 -10.22 -14.34 6.53
N GLU A 472 -9.87 -15.55 6.94
CA GLU A 472 -8.49 -15.93 7.21
C GLU A 472 -7.61 -15.60 5.98
N SER A 473 -6.30 -15.46 6.21
CA SER A 473 -5.36 -15.10 5.14
C SER A 473 -5.55 -15.97 3.90
N LEU A 474 -5.67 -15.30 2.76
CA LEU A 474 -5.98 -15.92 1.48
C LEU A 474 -4.95 -16.97 1.10
N ARG A 475 -5.43 -17.94 0.33
CA ARG A 475 -4.64 -19.06 -0.17
C ARG A 475 -4.99 -19.40 -1.61
N THR A 476 -4.04 -19.95 -2.34
CA THR A 476 -4.32 -20.59 -3.63
C THR A 476 -4.70 -22.06 -3.43
N LEU A 477 -4.99 -22.79 -4.51
CA LEU A 477 -5.03 -24.26 -4.45
C LEU A 477 -3.65 -24.82 -4.10
N LEU A 478 -3.58 -25.50 -2.95
CA LEU A 478 -2.39 -26.15 -2.41
C LEU A 478 -2.72 -27.60 -2.09
N GLN A 479 -1.70 -28.46 -2.14
CA GLN A 479 -1.78 -29.84 -1.69
C GLN A 479 -1.40 -29.90 -0.20
N ASP A 480 -2.35 -29.60 0.67
CA ASP A 480 -2.19 -29.62 2.12
C ASP A 480 -3.43 -30.18 2.84
N ASN A 481 -3.46 -30.10 4.17
CA ASN A 481 -4.55 -30.61 5.01
C ASN A 481 -5.90 -29.91 4.82
N PHE A 482 -5.96 -28.83 4.03
CA PHE A 482 -7.17 -28.07 3.77
C PHE A 482 -7.72 -28.26 2.35
N GLU A 483 -6.99 -28.93 1.46
CA GLU A 483 -7.21 -28.99 0.00
C GLU A 483 -8.69 -29.13 -0.42
N SER A 484 -9.46 -29.92 0.33
CA SER A 484 -10.87 -30.26 0.03
C SER A 484 -11.90 -29.55 0.90
N THR A 485 -11.50 -28.68 1.83
CA THR A 485 -12.39 -28.10 2.85
C THR A 485 -12.40 -26.59 2.88
N TRP A 486 -11.28 -25.92 2.54
CA TRP A 486 -11.19 -24.46 2.66
C TRP A 486 -12.19 -23.70 1.78
N ALA A 487 -12.47 -24.21 0.57
CA ALA A 487 -13.48 -23.65 -0.33
C ALA A 487 -14.88 -23.66 0.30
N SER A 488 -15.20 -24.75 1.03
CA SER A 488 -16.47 -24.90 1.74
C SER A 488 -16.60 -23.90 2.89
N SER A 489 -15.50 -23.53 3.59
CA SER A 489 -15.53 -22.45 4.60
C SER A 489 -16.04 -21.15 4.00
N ILE A 490 -15.56 -20.80 2.80
CA ILE A 490 -15.97 -19.57 2.11
C ILE A 490 -17.44 -19.65 1.73
N GLN A 491 -17.84 -20.72 1.03
CA GLN A 491 -19.20 -20.88 0.54
C GLN A 491 -20.23 -20.89 1.68
N VAL A 492 -20.01 -21.69 2.72
CA VAL A 492 -20.96 -21.88 3.81
C VAL A 492 -20.97 -20.69 4.76
N GLY A 493 -19.80 -20.14 5.10
CA GLY A 493 -19.71 -18.91 5.89
C GLY A 493 -20.43 -17.74 5.21
N TYR A 494 -20.24 -17.57 3.89
CA TYR A 494 -20.94 -16.55 3.11
C TYR A 494 -22.45 -16.79 3.09
N THR A 495 -22.89 -18.04 2.89
CA THR A 495 -24.32 -18.41 2.82
C THR A 495 -25.06 -18.13 4.12
N TYR A 496 -24.45 -18.40 5.27
CA TYR A 496 -25.09 -18.10 6.56
C TYR A 496 -25.02 -16.63 6.94
N PHE A 497 -24.04 -15.89 6.42
CA PHE A 497 -23.87 -14.48 6.71
C PHE A 497 -24.74 -13.56 5.83
N ALA A 498 -24.85 -13.85 4.53
CA ALA A 498 -25.58 -13.03 3.57
C ALA A 498 -27.07 -12.93 3.94
N ASP A 499 -27.67 -11.74 3.85
CA ASP A 499 -29.06 -11.52 4.29
C ASP A 499 -30.10 -12.31 3.48
N ASP A 500 -29.76 -12.62 2.23
CA ASP A 500 -30.55 -13.41 1.28
C ASP A 500 -29.98 -14.82 1.04
N GLY A 501 -29.12 -15.29 1.95
CA GLY A 501 -28.68 -16.68 1.99
C GLY A 501 -29.69 -17.58 2.71
N ALA A 502 -29.20 -18.51 3.53
CA ALA A 502 -30.06 -19.46 4.23
C ALA A 502 -31.11 -18.73 5.08
N TRP A 503 -32.38 -19.13 5.05
CA TRP A 503 -33.45 -18.52 5.86
C TRP A 503 -34.03 -19.47 6.90
N MET A 504 -33.77 -20.78 6.80
CA MET A 504 -34.17 -21.77 7.80
C MET A 504 -33.16 -22.92 7.89
N ILE A 505 -32.99 -23.44 9.10
CA ILE A 505 -32.29 -24.70 9.37
C ILE A 505 -33.29 -25.60 10.11
N GLU A 506 -33.53 -26.80 9.57
CA GLU A 506 -34.39 -27.82 10.16
C GLU A 506 -33.59 -29.08 10.47
N ASP A 507 -33.67 -29.58 11.70
CA ASP A 507 -33.04 -30.85 12.06
C ASP A 507 -33.84 -32.02 11.49
N THR A 508 -33.23 -32.78 10.57
CA THR A 508 -33.82 -34.00 10.01
C THR A 508 -33.10 -35.24 10.53
N PRO A 509 -33.69 -36.45 10.41
CA PRO A 509 -33.01 -37.70 10.74
C PRO A 509 -31.71 -37.96 9.96
N TRP A 510 -31.44 -37.18 8.91
CA TRP A 510 -30.27 -37.30 8.04
C TRP A 510 -29.25 -36.17 8.22
N GLY A 511 -29.48 -35.27 9.19
CA GLY A 511 -28.69 -34.07 9.45
C GLY A 511 -29.49 -32.76 9.26
N PRO A 512 -28.88 -31.60 9.54
CA PRO A 512 -29.53 -30.31 9.34
C PRO A 512 -29.82 -30.07 7.85
N SER A 513 -31.07 -29.79 7.54
CA SER A 513 -31.52 -29.34 6.22
C SER A 513 -31.52 -27.80 6.20
N ILE A 514 -30.84 -27.23 5.21
CA ILE A 514 -30.67 -25.78 5.06
C ILE A 514 -31.59 -25.33 3.93
N MET A 515 -32.55 -24.46 4.23
CA MET A 515 -33.42 -23.87 3.23
C MET A 515 -32.93 -22.46 2.89
N SER A 516 -32.81 -22.18 1.59
CA SER A 516 -32.34 -20.92 1.06
C SER A 516 -33.09 -20.59 -0.22
N ASP A 517 -33.36 -19.32 -0.46
CA ASP A 517 -33.91 -18.85 -1.75
C ASP A 517 -32.79 -18.66 -2.78
N ASN A 518 -31.54 -18.58 -2.32
CA ASN A 518 -30.36 -18.47 -3.17
C ASN A 518 -29.30 -19.51 -2.79
N GLU A 519 -28.72 -20.17 -3.78
CA GLU A 519 -27.56 -21.05 -3.60
C GLU A 519 -26.28 -20.29 -3.98
N TYR A 520 -25.39 -20.14 -3.00
CA TYR A 520 -24.03 -19.64 -3.26
C TYR A 520 -23.10 -20.81 -3.53
N SER A 521 -22.23 -20.66 -4.52
CA SER A 521 -21.14 -21.61 -4.79
C SER A 521 -19.84 -20.86 -5.00
N PHE A 522 -18.78 -21.30 -4.31
CA PHE A 522 -17.45 -20.77 -4.49
C PHE A 522 -16.71 -21.57 -5.57
N ASP A 523 -16.30 -20.90 -6.65
CA ASP A 523 -15.64 -21.55 -7.78
C ASP A 523 -14.11 -21.52 -7.61
N THR A 524 -13.50 -22.70 -7.56
CA THR A 524 -12.05 -22.85 -7.47
C THR A 524 -11.39 -23.23 -8.80
N SER A 525 -12.16 -23.31 -9.89
CA SER A 525 -11.68 -23.87 -11.16
C SER A 525 -10.55 -23.03 -11.74
N LEU A 526 -10.68 -21.70 -11.71
CA LEU A 526 -9.65 -20.80 -12.22
C LEU A 526 -8.40 -20.78 -11.35
N LEU A 527 -8.55 -20.91 -10.03
CA LEU A 527 -7.42 -20.98 -9.10
C LEU A 527 -6.45 -22.12 -9.42
N GLY A 528 -6.94 -23.18 -10.06
CA GLY A 528 -6.14 -24.32 -10.52
C GLY A 528 -5.76 -24.28 -11.99
N LYS A 529 -6.36 -23.39 -12.80
CA LYS A 529 -6.17 -23.38 -14.26
C LYS A 529 -4.82 -22.75 -14.63
N LEU A 530 -3.89 -23.60 -15.06
CA LEU A 530 -2.52 -23.24 -15.40
C LEU A 530 -2.43 -22.65 -16.83
N PRO A 531 -1.37 -21.88 -17.15
CA PRO A 531 -1.19 -21.26 -18.47
C PRO A 531 -1.12 -22.25 -19.64
N ASN A 532 -0.75 -23.51 -19.37
CA ASN A 532 -0.70 -24.58 -20.38
C ASN A 532 -2.09 -25.21 -20.67
N GLY A 533 -3.16 -24.67 -20.07
CA GLY A 533 -4.53 -25.17 -20.21
C GLY A 533 -4.88 -26.34 -19.30
N GLY A 534 -3.94 -26.86 -18.51
CA GLY A 534 -4.18 -27.90 -17.51
C GLY A 534 -4.69 -27.35 -16.17
N THR A 535 -5.00 -28.26 -15.25
CA THR A 535 -5.32 -27.94 -13.85
C THR A 535 -4.17 -28.39 -12.95
N GLY A 536 -3.82 -27.60 -11.94
CA GLY A 536 -2.80 -27.94 -10.96
C GLY A 536 -2.82 -27.03 -9.74
N TYR A 537 -1.77 -27.11 -8.93
CA TYR A 537 -1.61 -26.35 -7.69
C TYR A 537 -0.67 -25.16 -7.89
N ASN A 538 -0.59 -24.30 -6.89
CA ASN A 538 0.46 -23.28 -6.75
C ASN A 538 0.48 -22.16 -7.81
N LYS A 539 -0.59 -22.03 -8.62
CA LYS A 539 -0.69 -21.03 -9.69
C LYS A 539 -0.34 -19.61 -9.21
N TRP A 540 -0.84 -19.25 -8.03
CA TRP A 540 -0.74 -17.89 -7.50
C TRP A 540 0.30 -17.74 -6.40
N LEU A 541 1.27 -18.67 -6.29
CA LEU A 541 2.48 -18.40 -5.52
C LEU A 541 3.19 -17.17 -6.08
N LYS A 542 4.01 -16.52 -5.24
CA LYS A 542 4.85 -15.41 -5.68
C LYS A 542 5.75 -15.80 -6.84
N ASP A 543 5.99 -14.86 -7.75
CA ASP A 543 6.71 -15.06 -9.01
C ASP A 543 7.95 -14.18 -9.15
N TRP A 544 8.55 -13.76 -8.04
CA TRP A 544 9.74 -12.90 -7.96
C TRP A 544 10.86 -13.44 -7.08
#